data_AF-A0A939UR78-F1
#
_entry.id   AF-A0A939UR78-F1
#
_cell.length_a   1.000
_cell.length_b   1.000
_cell.length_c   1.000
_cell.angle_alpha   90.00
_cell.angle_beta   90.00
_cell.angle_gamma   90.00
#
_symmetry.space_group_name_H-M   'P 1'
#
loop_
_entity.id
_entity.type
_entity.pdbx_description
1 polymer ?
#
loop_
_entity_poly.entity_id
_entity_poly.type
_entity_poly.pdbx_seq_one_letter_code
_entity_poly.pdbx_strand_id
1 'polypeptide(L)'
;MNHKTNDIHAKYSPLLVGKIARLLNGDAAEYDRYARLIDEHMYLLTEREKRILGLRYGQESRSTLEKVAREYGLTRERIRQIETKAIGILARGPVFSRRTRKQR
;
A
#
# COMPACT_ATOMS: atom_id res chain seq x y z
N MET A 1 -28.44 -2.61 9.29
CA MET A 1 -27.04 -2.71 9.78
C MET A 1 -26.18 -3.21 8.62
N ASN A 2 -24.93 -2.73 8.52
CA ASN A 2 -23.92 -3.02 7.47
C ASN A 2 -23.87 -2.02 6.31
N HIS A 3 -23.53 -0.76 6.62
CA HIS A 3 -23.16 0.26 5.62
C HIS A 3 -21.64 0.52 5.60
N LYS A 4 -20.86 -0.14 6.48
CA LYS A 4 -19.41 0.05 6.58
C LYS A 4 -18.61 -0.76 5.56
N THR A 5 -19.14 -1.88 5.06
CA THR A 5 -18.40 -2.78 4.16
C THR A 5 -18.21 -2.18 2.76
N ASN A 6 -19.16 -1.38 2.27
CA ASN A 6 -19.06 -0.77 0.94
C ASN A 6 -17.95 0.29 0.82
N ASP A 7 -17.60 0.98 1.91
CA ASP A 7 -16.68 2.12 1.87
C ASP A 7 -15.21 1.68 1.80
N ILE A 8 -14.87 0.57 2.44
CA ILE A 8 -13.50 0.03 2.49
C ILE A 8 -13.07 -0.53 1.12
N HIS A 9 -14.00 -1.12 0.37
CA HIS A 9 -13.76 -1.65 -0.98
C HIS A 9 -13.54 -0.55 -2.02
N ALA A 10 -14.16 0.62 -1.83
CA ALA A 10 -13.92 1.79 -2.67
C ALA A 10 -12.50 2.36 -2.43
N LYS A 11 -12.05 2.39 -1.18
CA LYS A 11 -10.81 3.07 -0.79
C LYS A 11 -9.52 2.48 -1.36
N TYR A 12 -9.44 1.16 -1.57
CA TYR A 12 -8.21 0.48 -1.99
C TYR A 12 -8.39 -0.35 -3.27
N SER A 13 -7.47 -0.20 -4.22
CA SER A 13 -7.47 -1.03 -5.43
C SER A 13 -7.31 -2.53 -5.09
N PRO A 14 -8.06 -3.43 -5.77
CA PRO A 14 -7.88 -4.88 -5.63
C PRO A 14 -6.46 -5.37 -5.86
N LEU A 15 -5.66 -4.64 -6.64
CA LEU A 15 -4.25 -4.97 -6.86
C LEU A 15 -3.40 -4.81 -5.60
N LEU A 16 -3.66 -3.79 -4.78
CA LEU A 16 -2.95 -3.56 -3.53
C LEU A 16 -3.32 -4.64 -2.51
N VAL A 17 -4.62 -4.90 -2.37
CA VAL A 17 -5.15 -5.95 -1.49
C VAL A 17 -4.62 -7.32 -1.88
N GLY A 18 -4.71 -7.70 -3.16
CA GLY A 18 -4.18 -8.99 -3.65
C GLY A 18 -2.67 -9.12 -3.57
N LYS A 19 -1.92 -8.00 -3.59
CA LYS A 19 -0.46 -8.03 -3.35
C LYS A 19 -0.13 -8.28 -1.88
N ILE A 20 -0.92 -7.74 -0.95
CA ILE A 20 -0.79 -7.99 0.48
C ILE A 20 -1.21 -9.42 0.84
N ALA A 21 -2.33 -9.91 0.31
CA ALA A 21 -2.78 -11.28 0.51
C ALA A 21 -1.69 -12.30 0.13
N ARG A 22 -1.09 -12.14 -1.06
CA ARG A 22 0.04 -12.96 -1.52
C ARG A 22 1.27 -12.89 -0.61
N LEU A 23 1.60 -11.71 -0.08
CA LEU A 23 2.74 -11.55 0.84
C LEU A 23 2.52 -12.21 2.20
N LEU A 24 1.27 -12.41 2.58
CA LEU A 24 0.86 -13.07 3.83
C LEU A 24 0.49 -14.54 3.63
N ASN A 25 0.68 -15.09 2.43
CA ASN A 25 0.25 -16.45 2.04
C ASN A 25 -1.24 -16.72 2.33
N GLY A 26 -2.07 -15.69 2.21
CA GLY A 26 -3.51 -15.77 2.46
C GLY A 26 -4.34 -15.73 1.17
N ASP A 27 -5.64 -15.99 1.31
CA ASP A 27 -6.58 -16.08 0.20
C ASP A 27 -7.11 -14.69 -0.21
N ALA A 28 -7.16 -14.42 -1.51
CA ALA A 28 -7.75 -13.19 -2.06
C ALA A 28 -9.25 -13.04 -1.73
N ALA A 29 -9.93 -14.13 -1.37
CA ALA A 29 -11.31 -14.11 -0.89
C ALA A 29 -11.49 -13.31 0.41
N GLU A 30 -10.43 -13.14 1.23
CA GLU A 30 -10.48 -12.34 2.46
C GLU A 30 -10.21 -10.84 2.21
N TYR A 31 -10.73 -10.27 1.13
CA TYR A 31 -10.49 -8.88 0.74
C TYR A 31 -10.71 -7.90 1.90
N ASP A 32 -11.84 -8.04 2.62
CA ASP A 32 -12.20 -7.20 3.77
C ASP A 32 -11.15 -7.20 4.88
N ARG A 33 -10.54 -8.35 5.13
CA ARG A 33 -9.51 -8.51 6.15
C ARG A 33 -8.28 -7.69 5.79
N TYR A 34 -7.81 -7.81 4.55
CA TYR A 34 -6.63 -7.08 4.08
C TYR A 34 -6.90 -5.59 3.89
N ALA A 35 -8.09 -5.20 3.43
CA ALA A 35 -8.47 -3.79 3.32
C ALA A 35 -8.44 -3.10 4.69
N ARG A 36 -8.98 -3.75 5.73
CA ARG A 36 -8.90 -3.24 7.11
C ARG A 36 -7.46 -3.18 7.62
N LEU A 37 -6.64 -4.20 7.34
CA LEU A 37 -5.22 -4.21 7.71
C LEU A 37 -4.45 -3.04 7.07
N ILE A 38 -4.73 -2.74 5.81
CA ILE A 38 -4.14 -1.59 5.11
C ILE A 38 -4.52 -0.28 5.81
N ASP A 39 -5.79 -0.11 6.14
CA ASP A 39 -6.27 1.11 6.78
C ASP A 39 -5.65 1.29 8.18
N GLU A 40 -5.64 0.22 8.97
CA GLU A 40 -5.02 0.19 10.28
C GLU A 40 -3.53 0.51 10.21
N HIS A 41 -2.79 0.02 9.22
CA HIS A 41 -1.36 0.28 9.12
C HIS A 41 -0.98 1.53 8.31
N MET A 42 -1.96 2.24 7.74
CA MET A 42 -1.67 3.40 6.90
C MET A 42 -0.92 4.49 7.65
N TYR A 43 -1.17 4.66 8.96
CA TYR A 43 -0.46 5.63 9.80
C TYR A 43 1.05 5.36 9.96
N LEU A 44 1.50 4.12 9.70
CA LEU A 44 2.92 3.74 9.79
C LEU A 44 3.74 4.21 8.59
N LEU A 45 3.07 4.58 7.49
CA LEU A 45 3.70 5.09 6.29
C LEU A 45 3.96 6.59 6.40
N THR A 46 5.08 7.03 5.82
CA THR A 46 5.34 8.45 5.61
C THR A 46 4.38 9.03 4.57
N GLU A 47 4.14 10.33 4.61
CA GLU A 47 3.30 11.02 3.62
C GLU A 47 3.76 10.79 2.17
N ARG A 48 5.08 10.64 1.96
CA ARG A 48 5.64 10.30 0.65
C ARG A 48 5.25 8.89 0.19
N GLU A 49 5.34 7.90 1.10
CA GLU A 49 4.93 6.52 0.82
C GLU A 49 3.42 6.42 0.56
N LYS A 50 2.60 7.11 1.37
CA LYS A 50 1.14 7.18 1.16
C LYS A 50 0.79 7.76 -0.20
N ARG A 51 1.39 8.90 -0.58
CA ARG A 51 1.15 9.53 -1.89
C ARG A 51 1.58 8.64 -3.05
N ILE A 52 2.75 8.01 -2.98
CA ILE A 52 3.22 7.08 -4.02
C ILE A 52 2.28 5.87 -4.13
N LEU A 53 1.83 5.29 -3.01
CA LEU A 53 0.84 4.21 -3.04
C LEU A 53 -0.50 4.69 -3.59
N GLY A 54 -0.97 5.88 -3.23
CA GLY A 54 -2.21 6.47 -3.75
C GLY A 54 -2.16 6.69 -5.26
N LEU A 55 -1.02 7.14 -5.82
CA LEU A 55 -0.85 7.28 -7.27
C LEU A 55 -0.74 5.95 -8.01
N ARG A 56 -0.24 4.91 -7.35
CA ARG A 56 -0.02 3.57 -7.94
C ARG A 56 -1.27 2.69 -7.83
N TYR A 57 -2.01 2.83 -6.75
CA TYR A 57 -3.09 1.92 -6.32
C TYR A 57 -4.37 2.64 -5.91
N GLY A 58 -4.49 3.94 -6.18
CA GLY A 58 -5.72 4.68 -6.01
C GLY A 58 -6.82 4.17 -6.95
N GLN A 59 -8.06 4.42 -6.56
CA GLN A 59 -9.24 4.01 -7.33
C GLN A 59 -9.34 4.74 -8.68
N GLU A 60 -9.03 6.04 -8.70
CA GLU A 60 -9.19 6.90 -9.89
C GLU A 60 -7.94 7.02 -10.78
N SER A 61 -6.75 6.77 -10.25
CA SER A 61 -5.51 6.90 -11.03
C SER A 61 -4.58 5.72 -10.82
N ARG A 62 -4.41 4.93 -11.88
CA ARG A 62 -3.42 3.86 -11.95
C ARG A 62 -2.19 4.36 -12.69
N SER A 63 -1.30 5.04 -11.98
CA SER A 63 -0.05 5.53 -12.59
C SER A 63 0.98 4.39 -12.68
N THR A 64 1.71 4.33 -13.79
CA THR A 64 2.85 3.41 -13.93
C THR A 64 4.02 3.86 -13.05
N LEU A 65 4.96 2.96 -12.77
CA LEU A 65 6.17 3.32 -12.06
C LEU A 65 6.92 4.45 -12.78
N GLU A 66 6.95 4.45 -14.11
CA GLU A 66 7.57 5.51 -14.91
C GLU A 66 6.89 6.87 -14.74
N LYS A 67 5.56 6.91 -14.76
CA LYS A 67 4.80 8.16 -14.59
C LYS A 67 5.07 8.76 -13.20
N VAL A 68 5.00 7.93 -12.15
CA VAL A 68 5.29 8.37 -10.77
C VAL A 68 6.75 8.75 -10.61
N ALA A 69 7.67 8.02 -11.25
CA ALA A 69 9.10 8.33 -11.20
C ALA A 69 9.39 9.71 -11.80
N ARG A 70 8.78 10.03 -12.94
CA ARG A 70 8.89 11.34 -13.58
C ARG A 70 8.32 12.46 -12.71
N GLU A 71 7.15 12.25 -12.11
CA GLU A 71 6.49 13.24 -11.24
C GLU A 71 7.32 13.56 -9.98
N TYR A 72 8.01 12.56 -9.42
CA TYR A 72 8.83 12.72 -8.21
C TYR A 72 10.31 13.02 -8.50
N GLY A 73 10.71 13.14 -9.77
CA GLY A 73 12.12 13.28 -10.15
C GLY A 73 13.01 12.13 -9.68
N LEU A 74 12.46 10.91 -9.60
CA LEU A 74 13.15 9.71 -9.13
C LEU A 74 13.36 8.71 -10.26
N THR A 75 14.22 7.72 -10.03
CA THR A 75 14.31 6.56 -10.91
C THR A 75 13.12 5.62 -10.68
N ARG A 76 12.73 4.88 -11.74
CA ARG A 76 11.71 3.83 -11.68
C ARG A 76 11.99 2.83 -10.56
N GLU A 77 13.25 2.45 -10.39
CA GLU A 77 13.68 1.51 -9.36
C GLU A 77 13.51 2.09 -7.95
N ARG A 78 13.77 3.39 -7.77
CA ARG A 78 13.55 4.02 -6.47
C ARG A 78 12.07 4.03 -6.09
N ILE A 79 11.17 4.28 -7.03
CA ILE A 79 9.73 4.16 -6.79
C ILE A 79 9.35 2.72 -6.44
N ARG A 80 9.91 1.73 -7.15
CA ARG A 80 9.68 0.30 -6.86
C ARG A 80 10.13 -0.08 -5.44
N GLN A 81 11.27 0.44 -4.98
CA GLN A 81 11.77 0.21 -3.63
C GLN A 81 10.85 0.82 -2.57
N ILE A 82 10.40 2.06 -2.78
CA ILE A 82 9.46 2.74 -1.87
C ILE A 82 8.14 1.97 -1.82
N GLU A 83 7.62 1.55 -2.97
CA GLU A 83 6.41 0.73 -3.07
C GLU A 83 6.56 -0.58 -2.29
N THR A 84 7.65 -1.31 -2.51
CA THR A 84 7.90 -2.60 -1.85
C THR A 84 8.03 -2.43 -0.34
N LYS A 85 8.73 -1.37 0.10
CA LYS A 85 8.85 -1.02 1.52
C LYS A 85 7.50 -0.72 2.13
N ALA A 86 6.71 0.14 1.51
CA ALA A 86 5.41 0.56 2.01
C ALA A 86 4.45 -0.62 2.12
N ILE A 87 4.38 -1.48 1.10
CA ILE A 87 3.55 -2.69 1.12
C ILE A 87 4.01 -3.65 2.23
N GLY A 88 5.32 -3.80 2.44
CA GLY A 88 5.84 -4.62 3.55
C GLY A 88 5.41 -4.10 4.93
N ILE A 89 5.36 -2.78 5.11
CA ILE A 89 4.87 -2.14 6.34
C ILE A 89 3.37 -2.41 6.51
N LEU A 90 2.58 -2.24 5.46
CA LEU A 90 1.13 -2.50 5.50
C LEU A 90 0.82 -3.98 5.81
N ALA A 91 1.58 -4.92 5.26
CA ALA A 91 1.35 -6.34 5.48
C ALA A 91 1.74 -6.80 6.90
N ARG A 92 2.83 -6.27 7.47
CA ARG A 92 3.45 -6.81 8.70
C ARG A 92 3.33 -5.90 9.93
N GLY A 93 2.86 -4.67 9.75
CA GLY A 93 2.58 -3.73 10.83
C GLY A 93 3.82 -3.19 11.57
N PRO A 94 3.67 -2.80 12.85
CA PRO A 94 4.66 -2.03 13.60
C PRO A 94 6.03 -2.69 13.74
N VAL A 95 6.07 -4.03 13.82
CA VAL A 95 7.31 -4.81 13.96
C VAL A 95 8.22 -4.61 12.74
N PHE A 96 7.65 -4.50 11.54
CA PHE A 96 8.39 -4.28 10.31
C PHE A 96 8.84 -2.82 10.16
N SER A 97 8.00 -1.86 10.59
CA SER A 97 8.32 -0.42 10.53
C SER A 97 9.62 -0.07 11.29
N ARG A 98 9.80 -0.62 12.51
CA ARG A 98 11.00 -0.34 13.34
C ARG A 98 12.31 -0.67 12.64
N ARG A 99 12.34 -1.76 11.84
CA ARG A 99 13.55 -2.23 11.15
C ARG A 99 13.99 -1.29 10.02
N THR A 100 13.05 -0.56 9.42
CA THR A 100 13.32 0.36 8.30
C THR A 100 13.60 1.80 8.71
N ARG A 101 13.50 2.12 10.02
CA ARG A 101 13.72 3.47 10.58
C ARG A 101 15.17 3.70 11.06
N LYS A 102 15.99 2.65 11.17
CA LYS A 102 17.46 2.77 11.38
C LYS A 102 18.20 2.91 10.05
N GLN A 103 18.15 4.10 9.46
CA GLN A 103 19.16 4.60 8.52
C GLN A 103 18.81 6.06 8.19
N ARG A 104 19.17 6.95 9.11
CA ARG A 104 19.57 8.33 8.86
C ARG A 104 20.24 8.87 10.11
#